data_AF-A0A7S7QAV5-F1
#
_entry.id   AF-A0A7S7QAV5-F1
#
_cell.length_a   1.000
_cell.length_b   1.000
_cell.length_c   1.000
_cell.angle_alpha   90.00
_cell.angle_beta   90.00
_cell.angle_gamma   90.00
#
_symmetry.space_group_name_H-M   'P 1'
#
loop_
_entity.id
_entity.type
_entity.pdbx_description
1 polymer ?
#
loop_
_entity_poly.entity_id
_entity_poly.type
_entity_poly.pdbx_seq_one_letter_code
_entity_poly.pdbx_strand_id
1 'polypeptide(L)'
;MTDTPRRRGRPTKEEAAARKAAAEAAAKKEGEETAFLDEVLAEPIKRRNTKLQPDEVTLRTLGELGKLFCTQEEAAAVLGVCKKTFSTFLGEYPEAREVWDDGLMHAKVSLRRKQLALADKNAPAAIFLGKNYLGQKDENTTNLNVTKPANEMTEDQLLEIAGQAASPRQPPAKKSDTVH
;
A
#
# COMPACT_ATOMS: atom_id res chain seq x y z
N MET A 1 45.33 -0.31 14.12
CA MET A 1 44.89 -0.85 12.81
C MET A 1 43.46 -0.40 12.58
N THR A 2 43.29 0.68 11.83
CA THR A 2 41.98 1.25 11.48
C THR A 2 41.49 0.58 10.21
N ASP A 3 40.55 -0.35 10.36
CA ASP A 3 39.85 -0.96 9.23
C ASP A 3 38.90 0.07 8.62
N THR A 4 39.24 0.57 7.42
CA THR A 4 38.45 1.57 6.69
C THR A 4 37.53 0.82 5.72
N PRO A 5 36.23 1.14 5.63
CA PRO A 5 35.32 0.41 4.75
C PRO A 5 35.72 0.64 3.29
N ARG A 6 36.06 -0.44 2.58
CA ARG A 6 36.40 -0.40 1.14
C ARG A 6 35.29 0.29 0.35
N ARG A 7 35.63 1.43 -0.26
CA ARG A 7 34.80 2.14 -1.24
C ARG A 7 34.44 1.14 -2.35
N ARG A 8 33.16 0.77 -2.48
CA ARG A 8 32.70 -0.16 -3.54
C ARG A 8 33.13 0.41 -4.90
N GLY A 9 34.08 -0.27 -5.56
CA GLY A 9 34.54 0.08 -6.90
C GLY A 9 33.45 -0.12 -7.95
N ARG A 10 33.70 0.36 -9.18
CA ARG A 10 32.84 0.07 -10.34
C ARG A 10 32.70 -1.46 -10.46
N PRO A 11 31.47 -1.99 -10.60
CA PRO A 11 31.25 -3.43 -10.69
C PRO A 11 32.06 -4.00 -11.86
N THR A 12 32.62 -5.19 -11.67
CA THR A 12 33.33 -5.89 -12.75
C THR A 12 32.36 -6.18 -13.90
N LYS A 13 32.87 -6.39 -15.12
CA LYS A 13 32.01 -6.73 -16.27
C LYS A 13 31.14 -7.97 -15.99
N GLU A 14 31.68 -8.91 -15.23
CA GLU A 14 30.99 -10.13 -14.79
C GLU A 14 29.90 -9.83 -13.75
N GLU A 15 30.16 -8.99 -12.75
CA GLU A 15 29.14 -8.56 -11.77
C GLU A 15 28.00 -7.74 -12.41
N ALA A 16 28.32 -6.90 -13.40
CA ALA A 16 27.34 -6.15 -14.17
C ALA A 16 26.48 -7.07 -15.05
N ALA A 17 27.09 -8.08 -15.68
CA ALA A 17 26.37 -9.09 -16.46
C ALA A 17 25.48 -9.96 -15.55
N ALA A 18 25.96 -10.37 -14.38
CA ALA A 18 25.18 -11.13 -13.40
C ALA A 18 23.97 -10.33 -12.87
N ARG A 19 24.14 -9.03 -12.59
CA ARG A 19 23.01 -8.15 -12.23
C ARG A 19 22.00 -7.99 -13.36
N LYS A 20 22.47 -7.87 -14.60
CA LYS A 20 21.59 -7.78 -15.78
C LYS A 20 20.82 -9.08 -15.98
N ALA A 21 21.48 -10.24 -15.88
CA ALA A 21 20.83 -11.54 -15.96
C ALA A 21 19.82 -11.78 -14.83
N ALA A 22 20.14 -11.38 -13.60
CA ALA A 22 19.21 -11.46 -12.47
C ALA A 22 18.00 -10.53 -12.64
N ALA A 23 18.22 -9.31 -13.18
CA ALA A 23 17.14 -8.39 -13.51
C ALA A 23 16.25 -8.92 -14.64
N GLU A 24 16.84 -9.53 -15.68
CA GLU A 24 16.10 -10.17 -16.78
C GLU A 24 15.32 -11.40 -16.30
N ALA A 25 15.86 -12.21 -15.39
CA ALA A 25 15.15 -13.34 -14.80
C ALA A 25 13.98 -12.89 -13.90
N ALA A 26 14.17 -11.83 -13.11
CA ALA A 26 13.09 -11.22 -12.33
C ALA A 26 12.00 -10.63 -13.24
N ALA A 27 12.39 -9.93 -14.31
CA ALA A 27 11.46 -9.38 -15.30
C ALA A 27 10.68 -10.47 -16.05
N LYS A 28 11.31 -11.62 -16.36
CA LYS A 28 10.62 -12.77 -16.95
C LYS A 28 9.57 -13.34 -16.00
N LYS A 29 9.91 -13.54 -14.72
CA LYS A 29 8.97 -14.06 -13.72
C LYS A 29 7.81 -13.09 -13.48
N GLU A 30 8.08 -11.80 -13.39
CA GLU A 30 7.04 -10.77 -13.31
C GLU A 30 6.16 -10.79 -14.57
N GLY A 31 6.75 -10.96 -15.76
CA GLY A 31 6.03 -11.12 -17.02
C GLY A 31 5.11 -12.34 -17.08
N GLU A 32 5.55 -13.49 -16.56
CA GLU A 32 4.75 -14.72 -16.46
C GLU A 32 3.57 -14.58 -15.49
N GLU A 33 3.78 -13.95 -14.33
CA GLU A 33 2.69 -13.65 -13.38
C GLU A 33 1.66 -12.69 -13.99
N THR A 34 2.10 -11.63 -14.68
CA THR A 34 1.19 -10.71 -15.38
C THR A 34 0.44 -11.37 -16.53
N ALA A 35 1.08 -12.27 -17.28
CA ALA A 35 0.45 -12.95 -18.40
C ALA A 35 -0.74 -13.83 -17.97
N PHE A 36 -0.63 -14.51 -16.83
CA PHE A 36 -1.76 -15.29 -16.29
C PHE A 36 -2.97 -14.43 -15.96
N LEU A 37 -2.75 -13.30 -15.27
CA LEU A 37 -3.83 -12.38 -14.96
C LEU A 37 -4.44 -11.75 -16.22
N ASP A 38 -3.61 -11.38 -17.18
CA ASP A 38 -4.06 -10.83 -18.46
C ASP A 38 -4.94 -11.84 -19.22
N GLU A 39 -4.58 -13.13 -19.19
CA GLU A 39 -5.40 -14.20 -19.77
C GLU A 39 -6.76 -14.34 -19.05
N VAL A 40 -6.75 -14.36 -17.71
CA VAL A 40 -7.99 -14.45 -16.91
C VAL A 40 -8.90 -13.25 -17.15
N LEU A 41 -8.33 -12.03 -17.24
CA LEU A 41 -9.09 -10.80 -17.48
C LEU A 41 -9.55 -10.65 -18.94
N ALA A 42 -8.89 -11.32 -19.89
CA ALA A 42 -9.30 -11.34 -21.30
C ALA A 42 -10.52 -12.23 -21.57
N GLU A 43 -10.90 -13.10 -20.62
CA GLU A 43 -12.09 -13.91 -20.77
C GLU A 43 -13.36 -13.05 -20.92
N PRO A 44 -14.30 -13.41 -21.82
CA PRO A 44 -15.54 -12.66 -21.96
C PRO A 44 -16.36 -12.76 -20.68
N ILE A 45 -17.07 -11.68 -20.34
CA ILE A 45 -17.95 -11.65 -19.16
C ILE A 45 -19.05 -12.70 -19.33
N LYS A 46 -18.99 -13.75 -18.50
CA LYS A 46 -19.94 -14.87 -18.49
C LYS A 46 -21.14 -14.58 -17.57
N ARG A 47 -22.17 -15.44 -17.65
CA ARG A 47 -23.25 -15.44 -16.66
C ARG A 47 -22.69 -15.77 -15.28
N ARG A 48 -23.26 -15.17 -14.24
CA ARG A 48 -22.77 -15.36 -12.87
C ARG A 48 -22.99 -16.80 -12.39
N ASN A 49 -21.94 -17.39 -11.84
CA ASN A 49 -21.99 -18.67 -11.15
C ASN A 49 -22.63 -18.49 -9.77
N THR A 50 -23.29 -19.55 -9.30
CA THR A 50 -23.95 -19.54 -7.98
C THR A 50 -23.00 -19.98 -6.86
N LYS A 51 -21.95 -20.74 -7.19
CA LYS A 51 -20.97 -21.30 -6.25
C LYS A 51 -19.56 -21.29 -6.84
N LEU A 52 -18.56 -21.08 -5.98
CA LEU A 52 -17.13 -21.23 -6.26
C LEU A 52 -16.59 -22.52 -5.63
N GLN A 53 -15.49 -23.03 -6.19
CA GLN A 53 -14.75 -24.17 -5.66
C GLN A 53 -13.30 -23.75 -5.40
N PRO A 54 -12.61 -24.37 -4.43
CA PRO A 54 -11.20 -24.09 -4.14
C PRO A 54 -10.29 -24.88 -5.10
N ASP A 55 -10.52 -24.75 -6.41
CA ASP A 55 -9.62 -25.34 -7.40
C ASP A 55 -8.33 -24.50 -7.53
N GLU A 56 -7.27 -25.13 -8.05
CA GLU A 56 -5.94 -24.51 -8.15
C GLU A 56 -5.95 -23.19 -8.92
N VAL A 57 -6.76 -23.11 -10.00
CA VAL A 57 -6.89 -21.91 -10.82
C VAL A 57 -7.60 -20.81 -10.05
N THR A 58 -8.71 -21.12 -9.36
CA THR A 58 -9.41 -20.16 -8.49
C THR A 58 -8.50 -19.64 -7.38
N LEU A 59 -7.79 -20.51 -6.66
CA LEU A 59 -6.87 -20.11 -5.59
C LEU A 59 -5.73 -19.24 -6.12
N ARG A 60 -5.11 -19.62 -7.24
CA ARG A 60 -4.08 -18.79 -7.90
C ARG A 60 -4.64 -17.42 -8.26
N THR A 61 -5.83 -17.37 -8.85
CA THR A 61 -6.51 -16.11 -9.22
C THR A 61 -6.76 -15.23 -8.00
N LEU A 62 -7.22 -15.80 -6.88
CA LEU A 62 -7.41 -15.06 -5.62
C LEU A 62 -6.11 -14.40 -5.14
N GLY A 63 -5.02 -15.16 -5.10
CA GLY A 63 -3.73 -14.66 -4.63
C GLY A 63 -3.21 -13.51 -5.51
N GLU A 64 -3.29 -13.69 -6.83
CA GLU A 64 -2.85 -12.67 -7.79
C GLU A 64 -3.71 -11.39 -7.74
N LEU A 65 -5.03 -11.52 -7.61
CA LEU A 65 -5.91 -10.35 -7.39
C LEU A 65 -5.64 -9.66 -6.04
N GLY A 66 -5.34 -10.43 -5.00
CA GLY A 66 -4.92 -9.89 -3.70
C GLY A 66 -3.64 -9.05 -3.81
N LYS A 67 -2.66 -9.49 -4.59
CA LYS A 67 -1.41 -8.74 -4.84
C LYS A 67 -1.64 -7.37 -5.50
N LEU A 68 -2.77 -7.19 -6.18
CA LEU A 68 -3.18 -5.94 -6.82
C LEU A 68 -4.01 -5.01 -5.92
N PHE A 69 -4.21 -5.36 -4.64
CA PHE A 69 -5.15 -4.68 -3.75
C PHE A 69 -6.59 -4.65 -4.29
N CYS A 70 -7.00 -5.65 -5.08
CA CYS A 70 -8.39 -5.74 -5.51
C CYS A 70 -9.32 -5.85 -4.29
N THR A 71 -10.45 -5.17 -4.38
CA THR A 71 -11.56 -5.32 -3.45
C THR A 71 -12.26 -6.67 -3.65
N GLN A 72 -13.02 -7.12 -2.65
CA GLN A 72 -13.83 -8.34 -2.80
C GLN A 72 -14.87 -8.23 -3.92
N GLU A 73 -15.30 -7.01 -4.27
CA GLU A 73 -16.26 -6.79 -5.35
C GLU A 73 -15.61 -6.97 -6.73
N GLU A 74 -14.41 -6.43 -6.91
CA GLU A 74 -13.61 -6.64 -8.12
C GLU A 74 -13.25 -8.12 -8.27
N ALA A 75 -12.79 -8.76 -7.20
CA ALA A 75 -12.45 -10.18 -7.23
C ALA A 75 -13.66 -11.07 -7.54
N ALA A 76 -14.82 -10.78 -6.94
CA ALA A 76 -16.06 -11.47 -7.26
C ALA A 76 -16.47 -11.30 -8.73
N ALA A 77 -16.27 -10.10 -9.29
CA ALA A 77 -16.58 -9.84 -10.70
C ALA A 77 -15.69 -10.66 -11.64
N VAL A 78 -14.38 -10.73 -11.37
CA VAL A 78 -13.42 -11.55 -12.15
C VAL A 78 -13.78 -13.03 -12.09
N LEU A 79 -14.12 -13.54 -10.91
CA LEU A 79 -14.53 -14.95 -10.72
C LEU A 79 -15.96 -15.24 -11.18
N GLY A 80 -16.68 -14.24 -11.72
CA GLY A 80 -18.02 -14.41 -12.23
C GLY A 80 -19.05 -14.75 -11.15
N VAL A 81 -18.92 -14.24 -9.92
CA VAL A 81 -19.91 -14.43 -8.85
C VAL A 81 -20.37 -13.11 -8.25
N CYS A 82 -21.39 -13.14 -7.38
CA CYS A 82 -21.75 -11.97 -6.59
C CYS A 82 -20.86 -11.83 -5.35
N LYS A 83 -20.71 -10.61 -4.83
CA LYS A 83 -19.93 -10.32 -3.60
C LYS A 83 -20.30 -11.24 -2.45
N LYS A 84 -21.61 -11.49 -2.23
CA LYS A 84 -22.09 -12.35 -1.15
C LYS A 84 -21.55 -13.77 -1.29
N THR A 85 -21.62 -14.35 -2.50
CA THR A 85 -21.07 -15.68 -2.79
C THR A 85 -19.57 -15.73 -2.52
N PHE A 86 -18.83 -14.70 -2.93
CA PHE A 86 -17.39 -14.62 -2.67
C PHE A 86 -17.07 -14.53 -1.17
N SER A 87 -17.78 -13.68 -0.42
CA SER A 87 -17.58 -13.59 1.04
C SER A 87 -17.93 -14.90 1.75
N THR A 88 -18.98 -15.60 1.32
CA THR A 88 -19.31 -16.95 1.82
C THR A 88 -18.21 -17.94 1.49
N PHE A 89 -17.70 -17.94 0.25
CA PHE A 89 -16.60 -18.81 -0.18
C PHE A 89 -15.35 -18.63 0.69
N LEU A 90 -14.93 -17.39 0.97
CA LEU A 90 -13.81 -17.13 1.89
C LEU A 90 -14.07 -17.57 3.34
N GLY A 91 -15.34 -17.71 3.74
CA GLY A 91 -15.71 -18.21 5.07
C GLY A 91 -15.80 -19.74 5.13
N GLU A 92 -16.17 -20.39 4.03
CA GLU A 92 -16.32 -21.84 3.92
C GLU A 92 -14.97 -22.55 3.69
N TYR A 93 -14.04 -21.91 2.98
CA TYR A 93 -12.77 -22.52 2.56
C TYR A 93 -11.58 -21.75 3.16
N PRO A 94 -10.97 -22.25 4.25
CA PRO A 94 -9.82 -21.62 4.89
C PRO A 94 -8.63 -21.41 3.94
N GLU A 95 -8.34 -22.38 3.05
CA GLU A 95 -7.25 -22.22 2.07
C GLU A 95 -7.44 -21.00 1.16
N ALA A 96 -8.69 -20.71 0.76
CA ALA A 96 -9.00 -19.55 -0.07
C ALA A 96 -8.80 -18.24 0.70
N ARG A 97 -9.12 -18.27 2.00
CA ARG A 97 -8.93 -17.13 2.89
C ARG A 97 -7.45 -16.83 3.10
N GLU A 98 -6.65 -17.86 3.38
CA GLU A 98 -5.21 -17.75 3.57
C GLU A 98 -4.54 -17.18 2.32
N VAL A 99 -4.82 -17.73 1.14
CA VAL A 99 -4.25 -17.26 -0.13
C VAL A 99 -4.64 -15.81 -0.43
N TRP A 100 -5.88 -15.41 -0.12
CA TRP A 100 -6.34 -14.03 -0.28
C TRP A 100 -5.59 -13.07 0.65
N ASP A 101 -5.49 -13.41 1.94
CA ASP A 101 -4.84 -12.58 2.94
C ASP A 101 -3.31 -12.48 2.69
N ASP A 102 -2.68 -13.58 2.27
CA ASP A 102 -1.28 -13.60 1.84
C ASP A 102 -1.05 -12.70 0.62
N GLY A 103 -1.93 -12.77 -0.39
CA GLY A 103 -1.91 -11.87 -1.54
C GLY A 103 -1.90 -10.40 -1.13
N LEU A 104 -2.75 -10.01 -0.18
CA LEU A 104 -2.78 -8.64 0.36
C LEU A 104 -1.49 -8.28 1.12
N MET A 105 -0.89 -9.20 1.85
CA MET A 105 0.40 -8.96 2.52
C MET A 105 1.53 -8.80 1.50
N HIS A 106 1.54 -9.60 0.44
CA HIS A 106 2.47 -9.43 -0.69
C HIS A 106 2.29 -8.07 -1.37
N ALA A 107 1.04 -7.61 -1.55
CA ALA A 107 0.75 -6.28 -2.08
C ALA A 107 1.38 -5.17 -1.21
N LYS A 108 1.26 -5.27 0.12
CA LYS A 108 1.88 -4.32 1.07
C LYS A 108 3.40 -4.31 0.98
N VAL A 109 4.03 -5.48 0.86
CA VAL A 109 5.49 -5.58 0.67
C VAL A 109 5.91 -4.95 -0.65
N SER A 110 5.19 -5.24 -1.74
CA SER A 110 5.44 -4.65 -3.07
C SER A 110 5.30 -3.13 -3.03
N LEU A 111 4.25 -2.62 -2.36
CA LEU A 111 4.05 -1.19 -2.17
C LEU A 111 5.20 -0.52 -1.42
N ARG A 112 5.70 -1.13 -0.33
CA ARG A 112 6.88 -0.60 0.40
C ARG A 112 8.11 -0.51 -0.50
N ARG A 113 8.36 -1.54 -1.32
CA ARG A 113 9.47 -1.50 -2.30
C ARG A 113 9.30 -0.35 -3.29
N LYS A 114 8.09 -0.15 -3.80
CA LYS A 114 7.77 0.96 -4.71
C LYS A 114 7.90 2.33 -4.03
N GLN A 115 7.48 2.46 -2.77
CA GLN A 115 7.68 3.69 -1.98
C GLN A 115 9.17 4.03 -1.85
N LEU A 116 10.02 3.06 -1.51
CA LEU A 116 11.48 3.28 -1.42
C LEU A 116 12.09 3.71 -2.76
N ALA A 117 11.60 3.15 -3.87
CA ALA A 117 12.08 3.52 -5.21
C ALA A 117 11.56 4.88 -5.69
N LEU A 118 10.38 5.30 -5.23
CA LEU A 118 9.71 6.54 -5.63
C LEU A 118 9.93 7.72 -4.69
N ALA A 119 10.60 7.50 -3.55
CA ALA A 119 10.79 8.51 -2.50
C ALA A 119 11.30 9.85 -3.04
N ASP A 120 12.20 9.83 -4.03
CA ASP A 120 12.78 11.02 -4.63
C ASP A 120 11.98 11.59 -5.82
N LYS A 121 11.07 10.81 -6.40
CA LYS A 121 10.40 11.15 -7.68
C LYS A 121 8.96 11.61 -7.53
N ASN A 122 8.21 11.01 -6.61
CA ASN A 122 6.80 11.31 -6.40
C ASN A 122 6.41 11.04 -4.94
N ALA A 123 6.95 11.86 -4.05
CA ALA A 123 6.69 11.78 -2.62
C ALA A 123 5.19 11.87 -2.26
N PRO A 124 4.36 12.75 -2.86
CA PRO A 124 2.94 12.83 -2.50
C PRO A 124 2.17 11.53 -2.75
N ALA A 125 2.38 10.87 -3.90
CA ALA A 125 1.73 9.60 -4.19
C ALA A 125 2.20 8.47 -3.25
N ALA A 126 3.51 8.42 -2.95
CA ALA A 126 4.06 7.46 -2.01
C ALA A 126 3.46 7.62 -0.61
N ILE A 127 3.35 8.87 -0.11
CA ILE A 127 2.74 9.18 1.19
C ILE A 127 1.26 8.79 1.20
N PHE A 128 0.50 9.13 0.16
CA PHE A 128 -0.92 8.82 0.07
C PHE A 128 -1.17 7.31 0.13
N LEU A 129 -0.47 6.52 -0.68
CA LEU A 129 -0.63 5.07 -0.68
C LEU A 129 -0.16 4.43 0.64
N GLY A 130 0.90 4.97 1.24
CA GLY A 130 1.40 4.51 2.53
C GLY A 130 0.41 4.67 3.67
N LYS A 131 -0.28 5.81 3.71
CA LYS A 131 -1.32 6.08 4.71
C LYS A 131 -2.51 5.13 4.56
N ASN A 132 -3.01 4.97 3.33
CA ASN A 132 -4.21 4.18 3.06
C ASN A 132 -4.00 2.67 3.24
N TYR A 133 -2.86 2.12 2.79
CA TYR A 133 -2.67 0.66 2.73
C TYR A 133 -1.65 0.08 3.72
N LEU A 134 -0.73 0.91 4.26
CA LEU A 134 0.32 0.46 5.18
C LEU A 134 0.12 0.94 6.62
N GLY A 135 -0.91 1.76 6.88
CA GLY A 135 -1.17 2.32 8.20
C GLY A 135 -0.12 3.31 8.67
N GLN A 136 0.64 3.91 7.74
CA GLN A 136 1.57 4.99 8.05
C GLN A 136 0.79 6.21 8.54
N LYS A 137 1.23 6.85 9.62
CA LYS A 137 0.60 8.04 10.20
C LYS A 137 1.62 9.16 10.27
N ASP A 138 1.14 10.39 10.09
CA ASP A 138 1.93 11.57 10.40
C ASP A 138 1.85 11.78 11.92
N GLU A 139 3.00 11.87 12.57
CA GLU A 139 3.10 12.29 13.96
C GLU A 139 3.42 13.79 13.99
N ASN A 140 2.61 14.56 14.70
CA ASN A 140 2.83 15.99 14.88
C ASN A 140 3.18 16.26 16.35
N THR A 141 4.46 16.46 16.63
CA THR A 141 4.91 16.95 17.94
C THR A 141 4.81 18.47 17.98
N THR A 142 3.83 19.00 18.72
CA THR A 142 3.72 20.44 18.97
C THR A 142 4.43 20.79 20.27
N ASN A 143 5.58 21.46 20.18
CA ASN A 143 6.24 22.04 21.34
C ASN A 143 5.62 23.42 21.62
N LEU A 144 4.88 23.53 22.72
CA LEU A 144 4.33 24.79 23.19
C LEU A 144 5.37 25.49 24.07
N ASN A 145 5.93 26.60 23.57
CA ASN A 145 6.79 27.45 24.39
C ASN A 145 5.91 28.35 25.26
N VAL A 146 5.77 27.96 26.53
CA VAL A 146 5.02 28.74 27.52
C VAL A 146 5.98 29.73 28.18
N THR A 147 5.71 31.04 28.04
CA THR A 147 6.59 32.10 28.55
C THR A 147 6.53 32.25 30.07
N LYS A 148 5.41 31.89 30.70
CA LYS A 148 5.23 31.95 32.15
C LYS A 148 5.16 30.54 32.74
N PRO A 149 5.81 30.28 33.88
CA PRO A 149 5.68 28.99 34.55
C PRO A 149 4.21 28.77 34.95
N ALA A 150 3.75 27.51 34.91
CA ALA A 150 2.34 27.16 35.15
C ALA A 150 1.77 27.69 36.48
N ASN A 151 2.64 27.90 37.47
CA ASN A 151 2.27 28.42 38.79
C ASN A 151 1.89 29.92 38.79
N GLU A 152 2.24 30.66 37.73
CA GLU A 152 1.92 32.08 37.56
C GLU A 152 0.73 32.30 36.60
N MET A 153 0.16 31.22 36.07
CA MET A 153 -0.99 31.26 35.18
C MET A 153 -2.28 31.12 35.99
N THR A 154 -3.26 31.95 35.64
CA THR A 154 -4.62 31.79 36.16
C THR A 154 -5.26 30.54 35.56
N GLU A 155 -6.24 29.95 36.26
CA GLU A 155 -6.96 28.76 35.78
C GLU A 155 -7.53 28.96 34.37
N ASP A 156 -8.04 30.16 34.06
CA ASP A 156 -8.55 30.52 32.74
C ASP A 156 -7.47 30.47 31.65
N GLN A 157 -6.26 30.94 31.96
CA GLN A 157 -5.12 30.91 31.01
C GLN A 157 -4.61 29.49 30.77
N LEU A 158 -4.65 28.63 31.79
CA LEU A 158 -4.30 27.21 31.64
C LEU A 158 -5.34 26.48 30.79
N LEU A 159 -6.63 26.78 30.98
CA LEU A 159 -7.73 26.22 30.20
C LEU A 159 -7.63 26.64 28.72
N GLU A 160 -7.24 27.89 28.46
CA GLU A 160 -7.06 28.41 27.09
C GLU A 160 -5.88 27.73 26.38
N ILE A 161 -4.74 27.55 27.05
CA ILE A 161 -3.57 26.86 26.48
C ILE A 161 -3.88 25.38 26.21
N ALA A 162 -4.62 24.72 27.11
CA ALA A 162 -5.11 23.36 26.89
C ALA A 162 -6.09 23.29 25.70
N GLY A 163 -6.97 24.30 25.56
CA GLY A 163 -7.89 24.44 24.43
C GLY A 163 -7.18 24.68 23.08
N GLN A 164 -6.06 25.40 23.09
CA GLN A 164 -5.23 25.61 21.90
C GLN A 164 -4.56 24.33 21.42
N ALA A 165 -4.15 23.44 22.34
CA ALA A 165 -3.60 22.13 22.00
C ALA A 165 -4.65 21.18 21.39
N ALA A 166 -5.94 21.38 21.68
CA ALA A 166 -7.04 20.52 21.26
C ALA A 166 -7.77 20.99 19.98
N SER A 167 -7.43 22.16 19.42
CA SER A 167 -8.19 22.72 18.29
C SER A 167 -7.93 21.94 16.98
N PRO A 168 -8.97 21.37 16.33
CA PRO A 168 -8.80 20.68 15.06
C PRO A 168 -8.41 21.66 13.96
N ARG A 169 -7.57 21.19 13.01
CA ARG A 169 -7.10 21.95 11.83
C ARG A 169 -8.20 22.82 11.25
N GLN A 170 -8.02 24.14 11.25
CA GLN A 170 -8.81 25.01 10.39
C GLN A 170 -8.54 24.61 8.93
N PRO A 171 -9.58 24.39 8.11
CA PRO A 171 -9.40 24.14 6.68
C PRO A 171 -8.70 25.35 6.03
N PRO A 172 -7.89 25.15 4.98
CA PRO A 172 -7.14 26.22 4.36
C PRO A 172 -8.09 27.32 3.88
N ALA A 173 -7.75 28.57 4.21
CA ALA A 173 -8.54 29.74 3.82
C ALA A 173 -8.82 29.72 2.31
N LYS A 174 -10.10 29.80 1.95
CA LYS A 174 -10.53 29.94 0.55
C LYS A 174 -9.85 31.20 0.00
N LYS A 175 -8.97 31.03 -0.99
CA LYS A 175 -8.49 32.16 -1.80
C LYS A 175 -9.72 32.75 -2.48
N SER A 176 -10.00 34.02 -2.22
CA SER A 176 -11.01 34.76 -2.96
C SER A 176 -10.59 34.83 -4.42
N ASP A 177 -11.42 34.29 -5.31
CA ASP A 177 -11.32 34.52 -6.74
C ASP A 177 -11.53 36.02 -6.99
N THR A 178 -10.44 36.76 -7.16
CA THR A 178 -10.50 38.10 -7.73
C THR A 178 -10.45 37.94 -9.24
N VAL A 179 -11.64 37.97 -9.84
CA VAL A 179 -11.86 38.14 -11.28
C VAL A 179 -11.29 39.50 -11.70
N HIS A 180 -10.41 39.50 -12.69
CA HIS A 180 -10.17 40.64 -13.58
C HIS A 180 -10.13 40.14 -15.02
#